data_AF-A0A8H5UBW0-F1
#
_entry.id   AF-A0A8H5UBW0-F1
#
_cell.length_a   1.000
_cell.length_b   1.000
_cell.length_c   1.000
_cell.angle_alpha   90.00
_cell.angle_beta   90.00
_cell.angle_gamma   90.00
#
_symmetry.space_group_name_H-M   'P 1'
#
loop_
_entity.id
_entity.type
_entity.pdbx_description
1 polymer ?
#
loop_
_entity_poly.entity_id
_entity_poly.type
_entity_poly.pdbx_seq_one_letter_code
_entity_poly.pdbx_strand_id
1 'polypeptide(L)'
;MADSNDVPMLDGHEEMSRLPISEDEAKILKLYDRIQELRLEIAIINAQKSHRPGEPPSFTAEETEKAQSELMESRAQYILRNEVTEAVMTANPILRAVHNGPEAALIERELLPYIEHRDDTSISVATQAADTNKVLSVLTNVQSNTLRKSRENVTLAAEMLELVEQVKLKKRVPPNSKMMQEQEELEADVKASKQRWRVMKGVASGIIVGSGIDWVHDDELQDVVLDPEEEE
;
A
#
# COMPACT_ATOMS: atom_id res chain seq x y z
N MET A 1 -31.28 -1.43 11.96
CA MET A 1 -31.15 -1.42 13.43
C MET A 1 -29.69 -1.70 13.71
N ALA A 2 -29.05 -0.74 14.38
CA ALA A 2 -27.61 -0.67 14.59
C ALA A 2 -27.16 -1.70 15.62
N ASP A 3 -26.05 -2.37 15.32
CA ASP A 3 -25.27 -3.12 16.30
C ASP A 3 -23.82 -2.63 16.15
N SER A 4 -23.59 -1.41 16.67
CA SER A 4 -22.24 -0.88 16.90
C SER A 4 -21.89 -1.23 18.33
N ASN A 5 -21.31 -2.42 18.54
CA ASN A 5 -20.58 -2.71 19.76
C ASN A 5 -19.21 -2.01 19.63
N ASP A 6 -19.22 -0.69 19.80
CA ASP A 6 -18.03 0.06 20.16
C ASP A 6 -17.70 -0.31 21.61
N VAL A 7 -16.89 -1.36 21.76
CA VAL A 7 -16.23 -1.66 23.03
C VAL A 7 -15.23 -0.53 23.24
N PRO A 8 -15.37 0.29 24.30
CA PRO A 8 -14.35 1.28 24.62
C PRO A 8 -13.09 0.51 24.96
N MET A 9 -12.04 0.70 24.14
CA MET A 9 -10.68 0.28 24.45
C MET A 9 -10.30 0.97 25.75
N LEU A 10 -10.47 0.26 26.87
CA LEU A 10 -10.00 0.71 28.17
C LEU A 10 -8.49 0.93 28.05
N ASP A 11 -8.03 2.13 28.37
CA ASP A 11 -6.63 2.51 28.60
C ASP A 11 -6.05 1.76 29.81
N GLY A 12 -6.05 0.42 29.79
CA GLY A 12 -5.43 -0.44 30.80
C GLY A 12 -3.91 -0.51 30.69
N HIS A 13 -3.30 0.17 29.71
CA HIS A 13 -1.87 0.16 29.45
C HIS A 13 -1.13 1.41 29.96
N GLU A 14 -1.84 2.46 30.41
CA GLU A 14 -1.16 3.66 30.93
C GLU A 14 -0.59 3.47 32.35
N GLU A 15 -1.18 2.62 33.19
CA GLU A 15 -0.73 2.47 34.58
C GLU A 15 0.62 1.73 34.74
N MET A 16 1.02 0.91 33.76
CA MET A 16 2.27 0.13 33.82
C MET A 16 3.46 0.77 33.08
N SER A 17 3.24 1.89 32.36
CA SER A 17 4.29 2.58 31.59
C SER A 17 5.21 3.47 32.44
N ARG A 18 4.89 3.67 33.71
CA ARG A 18 5.78 4.39 34.64
C ARG A 18 6.58 3.36 35.41
N LEU A 19 7.89 3.31 35.14
CA LEU A 19 8.85 2.81 36.11
C LEU A 19 8.49 3.44 37.47
N PRO A 20 8.41 2.67 38.56
CA PRO A 20 8.07 3.19 39.89
C PRO A 20 9.27 3.95 40.45
N ILE A 21 9.67 5.01 39.75
CA ILE A 21 10.76 5.90 40.12
C ILE A 21 10.21 6.78 41.24
N SER A 22 10.86 6.71 42.40
CA SER A 22 10.53 7.56 43.53
C SER A 22 10.73 9.03 43.14
N GLU A 23 9.99 9.96 43.76
CA GLU A 23 10.16 11.40 43.51
C GLU A 23 11.60 11.85 43.73
N ASP A 24 12.31 11.22 44.66
CA ASP A 24 13.70 11.52 44.95
C ASP A 24 14.66 11.00 43.87
N GLU A 25 14.40 9.83 43.30
CA GLU A 25 15.15 9.30 42.16
C GLU A 25 14.96 10.17 40.92
N ALA A 26 13.74 10.65 40.68
CA ALA A 26 13.44 11.59 39.61
C ALA A 26 14.18 12.94 39.81
N LYS A 27 14.31 13.42 41.05
CA LYS A 27 15.12 14.61 41.36
C LYS A 27 16.61 14.34 41.11
N ILE A 28 17.12 13.18 41.49
CA ILE A 28 18.52 12.79 41.26
C ILE A 28 18.85 12.77 39.77
N LEU A 29 17.96 12.19 38.94
CA LEU A 29 18.15 12.18 37.49
C LEU A 29 18.18 13.59 36.90
N LYS A 30 17.25 14.47 37.32
CA LYS A 30 17.26 15.88 36.90
C LYS A 30 18.55 16.61 37.32
N LEU A 31 19.07 16.31 38.51
CA LEU A 31 20.35 16.86 38.97
C LEU A 31 21.52 16.33 38.15
N TYR A 32 21.52 15.06 37.78
CA TYR A 32 22.52 14.47 36.90
C TYR A 32 22.52 15.17 35.54
N ASP A 33 21.35 15.37 34.92
CA ASP A 33 21.22 16.08 33.65
C ASP A 33 21.76 17.52 33.76
N ARG A 34 21.40 18.22 34.84
CA ARG A 34 21.89 19.57 35.10
C ARG A 34 23.41 19.60 35.29
N ILE A 35 24.01 18.60 35.92
CA ILE A 35 25.46 18.49 36.07
C ILE A 35 26.13 18.29 34.71
N GLN A 36 25.56 17.46 33.83
CA GLN A 36 26.09 17.27 32.48
C GLN A 36 26.03 18.55 31.65
N GLU A 37 24.93 19.29 31.73
CA GLU A 37 24.78 20.61 31.09
C GLU A 37 25.83 21.60 31.60
N LEU A 38 26.00 21.74 32.92
CA LEU A 38 26.99 22.62 33.51
C LEU A 38 28.43 22.24 33.11
N ARG A 39 28.73 20.94 33.00
CA ARG A 39 30.04 20.47 32.50
C ARG A 39 30.31 20.93 31.08
N LEU A 40 29.29 20.90 30.22
CA LEU A 40 29.38 21.39 28.85
C LEU A 40 29.55 22.92 28.81
N GLU A 41 28.79 23.66 29.62
CA GLU A 41 28.96 25.12 29.75
C GLU A 41 30.37 25.50 30.19
N ILE A 42 30.91 24.83 31.22
CA ILE A 42 32.27 25.05 31.70
C ILE A 42 33.29 24.74 30.59
N ALA A 43 33.09 23.65 29.84
CA ALA A 43 33.98 23.31 28.73
C ALA A 43 33.98 24.39 27.64
N ILE A 44 32.82 24.95 27.29
CA ILE A 44 32.69 26.05 26.32
C ILE A 44 33.38 27.31 26.85
N ILE A 45 33.14 27.69 28.10
CA ILE A 45 33.76 28.87 28.72
C ILE A 45 35.29 28.72 28.77
N ASN A 46 35.79 27.52 29.08
CA ASN A 46 37.21 27.25 29.09
C ASN A 46 37.81 27.31 27.68
N ALA A 47 37.14 26.74 26.68
CA ALA A 47 37.57 26.84 25.28
C ALA A 47 37.61 28.31 24.80
N GLN A 48 36.61 29.12 25.16
CA GLN A 48 36.59 30.55 24.86
C GLN A 48 37.70 31.33 25.57
N LYS A 49 38.03 31.00 26.83
CA LYS A 49 39.15 31.61 27.57
C LYS A 49 40.51 31.22 27.00
N SER A 50 40.64 30.00 26.50
CA SER A 50 41.85 29.52 25.81
C SER A 50 42.02 30.14 24.42
N HIS A 51 40.94 30.62 23.82
CA HIS A 51 40.98 31.36 22.57
C HIS A 51 41.45 32.80 22.81
N ARG A 52 42.66 33.15 22.34
CA ARG A 52 43.17 34.54 22.35
C ARG A 52 42.67 35.28 21.11
N PRO A 53 41.75 36.25 21.23
CA PRO A 53 41.33 37.05 20.08
C PRO A 53 42.45 38.02 19.70
N GLY A 54 43.12 37.77 18.56
CA GLY A 54 44.12 38.69 17.99
C GLY A 54 45.41 38.05 17.46
N GLU A 55 45.62 36.75 17.66
CA GLU A 55 46.76 36.03 17.06
C GLU A 55 46.35 35.53 15.66
N PRO A 56 46.97 36.01 14.57
CA PRO A 56 46.72 35.45 13.25
C PRO A 56 47.13 33.98 13.28
N PRO A 57 46.36 33.05 12.67
CA PRO A 57 46.75 31.65 12.64
C PRO A 57 48.03 31.53 11.80
N SER A 58 49.20 31.49 12.45
CA SER A 58 50.47 31.13 11.80
C SER A 58 50.60 29.61 11.70
N PHE A 59 49.49 28.90 11.55
CA PHE A 59 49.49 27.46 11.37
C PHE A 59 49.77 27.17 9.90
N THR A 60 50.75 26.32 9.65
CA THR A 60 50.96 25.79 8.31
C THR A 60 49.78 24.90 7.90
N ALA A 61 49.54 24.71 6.60
CA ALA A 61 48.44 23.87 6.11
C ALA A 61 48.53 22.41 6.64
N GLU A 62 49.74 21.94 6.92
CA GLU A 62 49.99 20.62 7.49
C GLU A 62 49.63 20.56 8.99
N GLU A 63 49.90 21.62 9.74
CA GLU A 63 49.51 21.73 11.16
C GLU A 63 48.00 21.85 11.33
N THR A 64 47.29 22.51 10.40
CA THR A 64 45.82 22.58 10.45
C THR A 64 45.16 21.25 10.11
N GLU A 65 45.68 20.50 9.13
CA GLU A 65 45.20 19.15 8.82
C GLU A 65 45.44 18.19 9.98
N LYS A 66 46.61 18.27 10.62
CA LYS A 66 46.93 17.47 11.81
C LYS A 66 46.04 17.83 13.00
N ALA A 67 45.79 19.12 13.26
CA ALA A 67 44.90 19.54 14.33
C ALA A 67 43.44 19.10 14.07
N GLN A 68 43.01 19.10 12.81
CA GLN A 68 41.68 18.60 12.44
C GLN A 68 41.54 17.10 12.65
N SER A 69 42.55 16.30 12.27
CA SER A 69 42.53 14.85 12.49
C SER A 69 42.57 14.51 13.98
N GLU A 70 43.40 15.19 14.78
CA GLU A 70 43.45 15.03 16.24
C GLU A 70 42.12 15.43 16.91
N LEU A 71 41.44 16.49 16.41
CA LEU A 71 40.11 16.86 16.89
C LEU A 71 39.07 15.78 16.56
N MET A 72 39.10 15.24 15.35
CA MET A 72 38.18 14.18 14.95
C MET A 72 38.42 12.89 15.75
N GLU A 73 39.69 12.54 16.00
CA GLU A 73 40.07 11.38 16.80
C GLU A 73 39.65 11.54 18.26
N SER A 74 39.93 12.69 18.88
CA SER A 74 39.51 12.96 20.26
C SER A 74 37.99 13.00 20.41
N ARG A 75 37.26 13.52 19.42
CA ARG A 75 35.80 13.48 19.38
C ARG A 75 35.28 12.04 19.28
N ALA A 76 35.83 11.24 18.37
CA ALA A 76 35.47 9.84 18.23
C ALA A 76 35.75 9.06 19.53
N GLN A 77 36.90 9.29 20.15
CA GLN A 77 37.28 8.66 21.42
C GLN A 77 36.34 9.08 22.56
N TYR A 78 35.94 10.34 22.62
CA TYR A 78 34.98 10.82 23.62
C TYR A 78 33.61 10.16 23.47
N ILE A 79 33.09 10.09 22.24
CA ILE A 79 31.80 9.45 21.94
C ILE A 79 31.86 7.96 22.29
N LEU A 80 32.90 7.27 21.84
CA LEU A 80 33.08 5.84 22.13
C LEU A 80 33.20 5.58 23.63
N ARG A 81 33.94 6.41 24.37
CA ARG A 81 34.05 6.27 25.82
C ARG A 81 32.67 6.40 26.48
N ASN A 82 31.88 7.40 26.07
CA ASN A 82 30.55 7.61 26.63
C ASN A 82 29.62 6.43 26.31
N GLU A 83 29.63 5.96 25.06
CA GLU A 83 28.85 4.81 24.60
C GLU A 83 29.22 3.53 25.35
N VAL A 84 30.51 3.26 25.54
CA VAL A 84 30.98 2.11 26.31
C VAL A 84 30.55 2.21 27.77
N THR A 85 30.66 3.40 28.39
CA THR A 85 30.20 3.57 29.77
C THR A 85 28.69 3.38 29.90
N GLU A 86 27.91 3.88 28.94
CA GLU A 86 26.46 3.72 28.92
C GLU A 86 26.05 2.26 28.69
N ALA A 87 26.71 1.58 27.75
CA ALA A 87 26.50 0.15 27.49
C ALA A 87 26.80 -0.70 28.74
N VAL A 88 27.90 -0.42 29.46
CA VAL A 88 28.23 -1.14 30.70
C VAL A 88 27.22 -0.85 31.81
N MET A 89 26.80 0.41 31.96
CA MET A 89 25.83 0.83 32.98
C MET A 89 24.42 0.26 32.73
N THR A 90 24.06 0.00 31.47
CA THR A 90 22.74 -0.56 31.11
C THR A 90 22.75 -2.09 31.02
N ALA A 91 23.78 -2.69 30.42
CA ALA A 91 23.84 -4.13 30.19
C ALA A 91 24.07 -4.94 31.48
N ASN A 92 24.90 -4.45 32.41
CA ASN A 92 25.20 -5.20 33.64
C ASN A 92 23.96 -5.42 34.52
N PRO A 93 23.13 -4.39 34.82
CA PRO A 93 21.87 -4.58 35.53
C PRO A 93 20.91 -5.53 34.82
N ILE A 94 20.78 -5.45 33.49
CA ILE A 94 19.91 -6.34 32.70
C ILE A 94 20.37 -7.79 32.82
N LEU A 95 21.67 -8.06 32.63
CA LEU A 95 22.23 -9.40 32.75
C LEU A 95 22.01 -9.96 34.15
N ARG A 96 22.20 -9.15 35.19
CA ARG A 96 21.99 -9.58 36.58
C ARG A 96 20.52 -9.81 36.91
N ALA A 97 19.62 -8.98 36.37
CA ALA A 97 18.17 -9.15 36.50
C ALA A 97 17.71 -10.49 35.92
N VAL A 98 18.21 -10.84 34.73
CA VAL A 98 17.85 -12.10 34.05
C VAL A 98 18.50 -13.32 34.72
N HIS A 99 19.76 -13.22 35.11
CA HIS A 99 20.51 -14.37 35.63
C HIS A 99 20.36 -14.60 37.15
N ASN A 100 19.75 -13.68 37.89
CA ASN A 100 19.51 -13.79 39.34
C ASN A 100 20.75 -14.27 40.14
N GLY A 101 21.92 -13.75 39.78
CA GLY A 101 23.18 -14.13 40.41
C GLY A 101 23.21 -13.84 41.92
N PRO A 102 24.13 -14.48 42.68
CA PRO A 102 24.28 -14.23 44.11
C PRO A 102 24.74 -12.80 44.43
N GLU A 103 25.36 -12.10 43.46
CA GLU A 103 25.77 -10.70 43.57
C GLU A 103 24.71 -9.70 43.06
N ALA A 104 23.54 -10.17 42.60
CA ALA A 104 22.50 -9.30 42.09
C ALA A 104 21.86 -8.48 43.23
N ALA A 105 21.83 -7.16 43.08
CA ALA A 105 21.16 -6.28 44.03
C ALA A 105 19.64 -6.50 43.97
N LEU A 106 18.94 -6.21 45.07
CA LEU A 106 17.47 -6.35 45.13
C LEU A 106 16.77 -5.56 44.01
N ILE A 107 17.25 -4.33 43.77
CA ILE A 107 16.75 -3.45 42.71
C ILE A 107 16.95 -4.08 41.33
N GLU A 108 18.06 -4.76 41.09
CA GLU A 108 18.32 -5.43 39.81
C GLU A 108 17.35 -6.60 39.58
N ARG A 109 16.94 -7.31 40.64
CA ARG A 109 15.95 -8.41 40.54
C ARG A 109 14.54 -7.89 40.24
N GLU A 110 14.19 -6.73 40.77
CA GLU A 110 12.90 -6.07 40.53
C GLU A 110 12.75 -5.54 39.09
N LEU A 111 13.85 -5.45 38.31
CA LEU A 111 13.81 -5.03 36.91
C LEU A 111 13.25 -6.10 35.95
N LEU A 112 13.25 -7.37 36.33
CA LEU A 112 12.85 -8.48 35.46
C LEU A 112 11.48 -8.29 34.77
N PRO A 113 10.37 -7.98 35.47
CA PRO A 113 9.07 -7.81 34.82
C PRO A 113 9.05 -6.66 33.80
N TYR A 114 9.83 -5.60 34.03
CA TYR A 114 9.95 -4.48 33.09
C TYR A 114 10.77 -4.86 31.85
N ILE A 115 11.79 -5.70 32.02
CA ILE A 115 12.58 -6.26 30.91
C ILE A 115 11.70 -7.17 30.05
N GLU A 116 10.93 -8.06 30.67
CA GLU A 116 9.99 -8.94 29.97
C GLU A 116 8.96 -8.13 29.18
N HIS A 117 8.36 -7.11 29.79
CA HIS A 117 7.42 -6.23 29.11
C HIS A 117 8.06 -5.46 27.94
N ARG A 118 9.29 -4.95 28.12
CA ARG A 118 10.06 -4.30 27.05
C ARG A 118 10.33 -5.29 25.91
N ASP A 119 10.68 -6.53 26.21
CA ASP A 119 11.01 -7.52 25.20
C ASP A 119 9.74 -7.95 24.44
N ASP A 120 8.60 -8.12 25.13
CA ASP A 120 7.30 -8.40 24.50
C ASP A 120 6.86 -7.27 23.56
N THR A 121 6.98 -6.01 24.00
CA THR A 121 6.68 -4.85 23.16
C THR A 121 7.66 -4.73 21.99
N SER A 122 8.94 -5.03 22.19
CA SER A 122 9.94 -5.05 21.11
C SER A 122 9.63 -6.12 20.07
N ILE A 123 9.20 -7.31 20.49
CA ILE A 123 8.74 -8.37 19.60
C ILE A 123 7.51 -7.90 18.82
N SER A 124 6.51 -7.32 19.50
CA SER A 124 5.29 -6.82 18.85
C SER A 124 5.59 -5.71 17.82
N VAL A 125 6.53 -4.82 18.12
CA VAL A 125 6.96 -3.77 17.18
C VAL A 125 7.71 -4.38 16.00
N ALA A 126 8.60 -5.35 16.24
CA ALA A 126 9.33 -6.04 15.18
C ALA A 126 8.40 -6.84 14.25
N THR A 127 7.38 -7.52 14.80
CA THR A 127 6.38 -8.23 13.99
C THR A 127 5.55 -7.26 13.15
N GLN A 128 5.12 -6.14 13.73
CA GLN A 128 4.39 -5.11 13.01
C GLN A 128 5.25 -4.48 11.89
N ALA A 129 6.54 -4.23 12.15
CA ALA A 129 7.47 -3.74 11.14
C ALA A 129 7.71 -4.78 10.02
N ALA A 130 7.76 -6.07 10.36
CA ALA A 130 7.88 -7.12 9.35
C ALA A 130 6.63 -7.20 8.46
N ASP A 131 5.44 -7.08 9.05
CA ASP A 131 4.18 -7.15 8.31
C ASP A 131 3.94 -5.92 7.44
N THR A 132 4.30 -4.72 7.91
CA THR A 132 4.26 -3.51 7.08
C THR A 132 5.21 -3.63 5.89
N ASN A 133 6.42 -4.16 6.09
CA ASN A 133 7.35 -4.41 5.00
C ASN A 133 6.82 -5.43 3.98
N LYS A 134 6.15 -6.50 4.43
CA LYS A 134 5.46 -7.45 3.52
C LYS A 134 4.39 -6.73 2.69
N VAL A 135 3.53 -5.94 3.31
CA VAL A 135 2.49 -5.18 2.59
C VAL A 135 3.11 -4.22 1.57
N LEU A 136 4.18 -3.51 1.94
CA LEU A 136 4.91 -2.63 1.02
C LEU A 136 5.52 -3.40 -0.16
N SER A 137 6.08 -4.58 0.08
CA SER A 137 6.60 -5.44 -1.00
C SER A 137 5.50 -5.91 -1.96
N VAL A 138 4.32 -6.25 -1.44
CA VAL A 138 3.17 -6.64 -2.27
C VAL A 138 2.67 -5.43 -3.05
N LEU A 139 2.56 -4.27 -2.41
CA LEU A 139 2.13 -3.03 -3.05
C LEU A 139 3.05 -2.63 -4.20
N THR A 140 4.36 -2.68 -4.00
CA THR A 140 5.35 -2.37 -5.05
C THR A 140 5.28 -3.36 -6.22
N ASN A 141 5.07 -4.65 -5.95
CA ASN A 141 4.83 -5.66 -6.97
C ASN A 141 3.52 -5.41 -7.75
N VAL A 142 2.42 -5.07 -7.07
CA VAL A 142 1.16 -4.73 -7.72
C VAL A 142 1.30 -3.46 -8.56
N GLN A 143 1.94 -2.41 -8.03
CA GLN A 143 2.17 -1.16 -8.76
C GLN A 143 3.01 -1.39 -10.02
N SER A 144 4.10 -2.16 -9.94
CA SER A 144 4.91 -2.48 -11.11
C SER A 144 4.13 -3.27 -12.17
N ASN A 145 3.29 -4.24 -11.75
CA ASN A 145 2.42 -4.98 -12.65
C ASN A 145 1.36 -4.10 -13.30
N THR A 146 0.73 -3.19 -12.53
CA THR A 146 -0.24 -2.23 -13.05
C THR A 146 0.39 -1.30 -14.08
N LEU A 147 1.60 -0.79 -13.83
CA LEU A 147 2.33 0.03 -14.80
C LEU A 147 2.64 -0.75 -16.08
N ARG A 148 3.06 -2.03 -15.96
CA ARG A 148 3.30 -2.89 -17.11
C ARG A 148 2.01 -3.12 -17.92
N LYS A 149 0.92 -3.49 -17.27
CA LYS A 149 -0.39 -3.69 -17.93
C LYS A 149 -0.95 -2.41 -18.53
N SER A 150 -0.75 -1.26 -17.89
CA SER A 150 -1.12 0.03 -18.46
C SER A 150 -0.35 0.31 -19.76
N ARG A 151 0.94 -0.03 -19.83
CA ARG A 151 1.72 0.12 -21.08
C ARG A 151 1.23 -0.82 -22.17
N GLU A 152 0.99 -2.10 -21.83
CA GLU A 152 0.43 -3.08 -22.77
C GLU A 152 -0.96 -2.65 -23.29
N ASN A 153 -1.81 -2.10 -22.43
CA ASN A 153 -3.12 -1.59 -22.84
C ASN A 153 -3.00 -0.41 -23.80
N VAL A 154 -2.04 0.49 -23.58
CA VAL A 154 -1.79 1.62 -24.49
C VAL A 154 -1.30 1.12 -25.86
N THR A 155 -0.42 0.12 -25.90
CA THR A 155 0.06 -0.45 -27.17
C THR A 155 -1.06 -1.18 -27.92
N LEU A 156 -1.86 -1.99 -27.23
CA LEU A 156 -3.00 -2.70 -27.84
C LEU A 156 -4.08 -1.72 -28.32
N ALA A 157 -4.35 -0.64 -27.59
CA ALA A 157 -5.28 0.38 -28.03
C ALA A 157 -4.77 1.10 -29.29
N ALA A 158 -3.46 1.35 -29.40
CA ALA A 158 -2.86 1.92 -30.61
C ALA A 158 -2.99 0.96 -31.81
N GLU A 159 -2.69 -0.34 -31.62
CA GLU A 159 -2.89 -1.36 -32.65
C GLU A 159 -4.36 -1.46 -33.08
N MET A 160 -5.30 -1.46 -32.13
CA MET A 160 -6.73 -1.50 -32.43
C MET A 160 -7.15 -0.29 -33.27
N LEU A 161 -6.66 0.91 -32.96
CA LEU A 161 -6.94 2.10 -33.75
C LEU A 161 -6.38 1.96 -35.17
N GLU A 162 -5.18 1.43 -35.34
CA GLU A 162 -4.60 1.16 -36.65
C GLU A 162 -5.43 0.15 -37.44
N LEU A 163 -5.83 -0.97 -36.82
CA LEU A 163 -6.71 -1.96 -37.46
C LEU A 163 -8.06 -1.36 -37.86
N VAL A 164 -8.64 -0.51 -37.01
CA VAL A 164 -9.89 0.21 -37.32
C VAL A 164 -9.68 1.15 -38.52
N GLU A 165 -8.55 1.85 -38.61
CA GLU A 165 -8.20 2.65 -39.79
C GLU A 165 -8.05 1.79 -41.04
N GLN A 166 -7.37 0.65 -40.97
CA GLN A 166 -7.24 -0.28 -42.09
C GLN A 166 -8.61 -0.82 -42.54
N VAL A 167 -9.51 -1.14 -41.62
CA VAL A 167 -10.89 -1.57 -41.94
C VAL A 167 -11.69 -0.42 -42.55
N LYS A 168 -11.57 0.80 -42.02
CA LYS A 168 -12.21 1.99 -42.62
C LYS A 168 -11.69 2.25 -44.04
N LEU A 169 -10.39 2.08 -44.29
CA LEU A 169 -9.80 2.21 -45.61
C LEU A 169 -10.32 1.12 -46.57
N LYS A 170 -10.44 -0.13 -46.12
CA LYS A 170 -11.07 -1.22 -46.90
C LYS A 170 -12.55 -0.96 -47.19
N LYS A 171 -13.30 -0.40 -46.24
CA LYS A 171 -14.69 0.05 -46.44
C LYS A 171 -14.83 1.29 -47.33
N ARG A 172 -13.79 2.12 -47.44
CA ARG A 172 -13.74 3.28 -48.35
C ARG A 172 -13.48 2.91 -49.81
N VAL A 173 -13.10 1.66 -50.10
CA VAL A 173 -13.29 1.13 -51.46
C VAL A 173 -14.79 1.24 -51.75
N PRO A 174 -15.21 2.03 -52.74
CA PRO A 174 -16.64 2.20 -53.01
C PRO A 174 -17.22 0.80 -53.23
N PRO A 175 -18.33 0.43 -52.56
CA PRO A 175 -19.01 -0.81 -52.89
C PRO A 175 -19.23 -0.79 -54.40
N ASN A 176 -18.78 -1.84 -55.09
CA ASN A 176 -18.98 -1.94 -56.53
C ASN A 176 -20.44 -1.59 -56.80
N SER A 177 -20.72 -0.60 -57.66
CA SER A 177 -22.10 -0.16 -57.94
C SER A 177 -22.99 -1.34 -58.33
N LYS A 178 -22.40 -2.35 -58.98
CA LYS A 178 -23.04 -3.63 -59.29
C LYS A 178 -23.41 -4.46 -58.05
N MET A 179 -22.51 -4.60 -57.08
CA MET A 179 -22.80 -5.33 -55.84
C MET A 179 -23.88 -4.63 -55.01
N MET A 180 -23.91 -3.30 -55.05
CA MET A 180 -24.91 -2.51 -54.33
C MET A 180 -26.29 -2.62 -54.99
N GLN A 181 -26.35 -2.61 -56.33
CA GLN A 181 -27.58 -2.88 -57.09
C GLN A 181 -28.07 -4.31 -56.89
N GLU A 182 -27.19 -5.30 -56.97
CA GLU A 182 -27.53 -6.71 -56.71
C GLU A 182 -28.05 -6.91 -55.28
N GLN A 183 -27.45 -6.22 -54.30
CA GLN A 183 -27.91 -6.29 -52.91
C GLN A 183 -29.28 -5.63 -52.72
N GLU A 184 -29.54 -4.49 -53.36
CA GLU A 184 -30.84 -3.81 -53.30
C GLU A 184 -31.94 -4.61 -54.02
N GLU A 185 -31.62 -5.23 -55.17
CA GLU A 185 -32.53 -6.15 -55.88
C GLU A 185 -32.85 -7.39 -55.03
N LEU A 186 -31.84 -8.02 -54.42
CA LEU A 186 -32.04 -9.17 -53.54
C LEU A 186 -32.84 -8.80 -52.28
N GLU A 187 -32.60 -7.64 -51.69
CA GLU A 187 -33.39 -7.16 -50.55
C GLU A 187 -34.84 -6.85 -50.94
N ALA A 188 -35.07 -6.28 -52.13
CA ALA A 188 -36.41 -6.05 -52.67
C ALA A 188 -37.14 -7.38 -52.93
N ASP A 189 -36.46 -8.38 -53.48
CA ASP A 189 -37.01 -9.71 -53.74
C ASP A 189 -37.33 -10.47 -52.44
N VAL A 190 -36.47 -10.38 -51.43
CA VAL A 190 -36.73 -10.96 -50.11
C VAL A 190 -37.92 -10.28 -49.43
N LYS A 191 -38.02 -8.94 -49.51
CA LYS A 191 -39.18 -8.20 -48.98
C LYS A 191 -40.47 -8.58 -49.71
N ALA A 192 -40.43 -8.67 -51.03
CA ALA A 192 -41.58 -9.11 -51.84
C ALA A 192 -41.98 -10.56 -51.51
N SER A 193 -41.01 -11.45 -51.33
CA SER A 193 -41.22 -12.85 -50.94
C SER A 193 -41.82 -12.95 -49.53
N LYS A 194 -41.27 -12.22 -48.55
CA LYS A 194 -41.81 -12.14 -47.18
C LYS A 194 -43.23 -11.59 -47.16
N GLN A 195 -43.52 -10.56 -47.96
CA GLN A 195 -44.87 -10.00 -48.06
C GLN A 195 -45.86 -11.01 -48.68
N ARG A 196 -45.47 -11.73 -49.73
CA ARG A 196 -46.28 -12.81 -50.32
C ARG A 196 -46.50 -13.94 -49.33
N TRP A 197 -45.47 -14.33 -48.58
CA TRP A 197 -45.57 -15.33 -47.54
C TRP A 197 -46.53 -14.90 -46.43
N ARG A 198 -46.48 -13.65 -45.96
CA ARG A 198 -47.41 -13.12 -44.95
C ARG A 198 -48.86 -13.16 -45.44
N VAL A 199 -49.10 -12.80 -46.71
CA VAL A 199 -50.45 -12.89 -47.31
C VAL A 199 -50.91 -14.34 -47.41
N MET A 200 -50.04 -15.26 -47.87
CA MET A 200 -50.41 -16.68 -47.94
C MET A 200 -50.64 -17.30 -46.56
N LYS A 201 -49.82 -16.95 -45.55
CA LYS A 201 -50.02 -17.34 -44.15
C LYS A 201 -51.39 -16.85 -43.66
N GLY A 202 -51.70 -15.57 -43.81
CA GLY A 202 -53.00 -15.00 -43.39
C GLY A 202 -54.21 -15.64 -44.08
N VAL A 203 -54.11 -15.94 -45.38
CA VAL A 203 -55.17 -16.63 -46.13
C VAL A 203 -55.32 -18.09 -45.66
N ALA A 204 -54.23 -18.81 -45.46
CA ALA A 204 -54.25 -20.19 -44.96
C ALA A 204 -54.87 -20.27 -43.55
N SER A 205 -54.43 -19.42 -42.62
CA SER A 205 -55.00 -19.34 -41.27
C SER A 205 -56.49 -18.98 -41.32
N GLY A 206 -56.90 -18.04 -42.19
CA GLY A 206 -58.31 -17.70 -42.39
C GLY A 206 -59.16 -18.84 -42.94
N ILE A 207 -58.62 -19.65 -43.87
CA ILE A 207 -59.30 -20.85 -44.39
C ILE A 207 -59.43 -21.91 -43.30
N ILE A 208 -58.37 -22.17 -42.53
CA ILE A 208 -58.39 -23.16 -41.45
C ILE A 208 -59.46 -22.79 -40.42
N VAL A 209 -59.46 -21.55 -39.92
CA VAL A 209 -60.45 -21.06 -38.95
C VAL A 209 -61.88 -21.04 -39.53
N GLY A 210 -62.04 -20.65 -40.81
CA GLY A 210 -63.34 -20.55 -41.47
C GLY A 210 -63.95 -21.88 -41.92
N SER A 211 -63.13 -22.93 -42.10
CA SER A 211 -63.58 -24.24 -42.59
C SER A 211 -64.28 -25.11 -41.54
N GLY A 212 -64.21 -24.72 -40.26
CA GLY A 212 -64.80 -25.49 -39.15
C GLY A 212 -63.99 -26.72 -38.74
N ILE A 213 -62.74 -26.85 -39.20
CA ILE A 213 -61.76 -27.84 -38.70
C ILE A 213 -61.39 -27.47 -37.25
N ASP A 214 -61.34 -28.45 -36.35
CA ASP A 214 -60.98 -28.25 -34.93
C ASP A 214 -59.46 -28.08 -34.78
N TRP A 215 -58.95 -26.91 -35.17
CA TRP A 215 -57.54 -26.53 -35.12
C TRP A 215 -57.03 -26.25 -33.70
N VAL A 216 -57.90 -26.21 -32.70
CA VAL A 216 -57.56 -25.91 -31.30
C VAL A 216 -56.90 -27.11 -30.61
N HIS A 217 -57.24 -28.33 -31.04
CA HIS A 217 -56.73 -29.58 -30.46
C HIS A 217 -55.62 -30.23 -31.29
N ASP A 218 -55.22 -29.60 -32.40
CA ASP A 218 -54.13 -30.03 -33.27
C ASP A 218 -52.96 -29.05 -33.11
N ASP A 219 -51.90 -29.48 -32.42
CA ASP A 219 -50.72 -28.67 -32.10
C ASP A 219 -50.06 -28.09 -33.38
N GLU A 220 -50.13 -28.79 -34.52
CA GLU A 220 -49.55 -28.32 -35.79
C GLU A 220 -50.41 -27.20 -36.42
N LEU A 221 -51.74 -27.31 -36.35
CA LEU A 221 -52.65 -26.29 -36.86
C LEU A 221 -52.75 -25.08 -35.92
N GLN A 222 -52.63 -25.32 -34.61
CA GLN A 222 -52.56 -24.28 -33.60
C GLN A 222 -51.33 -23.39 -33.83
N ASP A 223 -50.17 -23.99 -34.12
CA ASP A 223 -48.95 -23.25 -34.45
C ASP A 223 -49.14 -22.42 -35.74
N VAL A 224 -49.62 -23.02 -36.83
CA VAL A 224 -49.85 -22.30 -38.11
C VAL A 224 -50.81 -21.11 -37.99
N VAL A 225 -51.79 -21.17 -37.07
CA VAL A 225 -52.78 -20.09 -36.85
C VAL A 225 -52.31 -19.06 -35.83
N LEU A 226 -51.62 -19.46 -34.76
CA LEU A 226 -51.24 -18.59 -33.64
C LEU A 226 -49.78 -18.14 -33.67
N ASP A 227 -48.96 -18.66 -34.57
CA ASP A 227 -47.52 -18.39 -34.66
C ASP A 227 -47.25 -16.89 -34.49
N PRO A 228 -46.70 -16.48 -33.32
CA PRO A 228 -46.53 -15.08 -32.96
C PRO A 228 -45.58 -14.46 -33.97
N GLU A 229 -46.00 -13.38 -34.64
CA GLU A 229 -45.08 -12.66 -35.49
C GLU A 229 -43.86 -12.26 -34.64
N GLU A 230 -42.67 -12.77 -34.95
CA GLU A 230 -41.43 -12.13 -34.54
C GLU A 230 -41.43 -10.75 -35.19
N GLU A 231 -42.02 -9.77 -34.49
CA GLU A 231 -41.93 -8.35 -34.79
C GLU A 231 -40.48 -7.89 -34.55
N GLU A 232 -39.63 -8.05 -35.56
CA GLU A 232 -38.45 -7.20 -35.81
C GLU A 232 -38.48 -6.62 -37.23
#